data_AF-N1J7K1-F1
#
_entry.id   AF-N1J7K1-F1
#
_cell.length_a   1.000
_cell.length_b   1.000
_cell.length_c   1.000
_cell.angle_alpha   90.00
_cell.angle_beta   90.00
_cell.angle_gamma   90.00
#
_symmetry.space_group_name_H-M   'P 1'
#
loop_
_entity.id
_entity.type
_entity.pdbx_description
1 polymer ?
#
loop_
_entity_poly.entity_id
_entity_poly.type
_entity_poly.pdbx_seq_one_letter_code
_entity_poly.pdbx_strand_id
1 'polypeptide(L)'
;MLFLRKAKGHEGKCTPNVLPCRINFSGPVGVSKRHWHPVERSDGNSVVYFRGKKLYGKRINIPKNYRGVVLSKSDQDLPEKMPPIEKIEEEADHSMSTQYLEETQEFEDIVVWGHETLPHESSDPYLRGINDWISLAKLIHEHESEDHVSGNEETR
;
A
#
# COMPACT_ATOMS: atom_id res chain seq x y z
N MET A 1 -10.36 -5.16 -16.98
CA MET A 1 -9.57 -5.91 -15.96
C MET A 1 -8.41 -5.03 -15.49
N LEU A 2 -8.03 -5.06 -14.20
CA LEU A 2 -6.93 -4.25 -13.66
C LEU A 2 -5.66 -5.08 -13.54
N PHE A 3 -4.57 -4.59 -14.11
CA PHE A 3 -3.27 -5.28 -14.06
C PHE A 3 -2.21 -4.41 -13.39
N LEU A 4 -1.37 -5.03 -12.58
CA LEU A 4 -0.23 -4.39 -11.93
C LEU A 4 1.02 -4.55 -12.82
N ARG A 5 1.78 -3.47 -13.04
CA ARG A 5 3.11 -3.53 -13.67
C ARG A 5 4.10 -2.62 -12.95
N LYS A 6 5.39 -2.95 -12.98
CA LYS A 6 6.44 -2.02 -12.54
C LYS A 6 6.56 -0.84 -13.52
N ALA A 7 6.58 0.39 -13.01
CA ALA A 7 6.80 1.57 -13.84
C ALA A 7 8.23 1.55 -14.43
N LYS A 8 8.40 2.07 -15.65
CA LYS A 8 9.73 2.22 -16.26
C LYS A 8 10.63 3.19 -15.49
N GLY A 9 10.04 4.15 -14.78
CA GLY A 9 10.72 5.13 -13.93
C GLY A 9 10.51 4.86 -12.45
N HIS A 10 10.74 3.62 -11.99
CA HIS A 10 10.62 3.29 -10.58
C HIS A 10 11.62 4.11 -9.73
N GLU A 11 11.10 4.95 -8.82
CA GLU A 11 11.89 5.95 -8.08
C GLU A 11 12.56 5.37 -6.82
N GLY A 12 12.42 4.06 -6.58
CA GLY A 12 13.08 3.36 -5.48
C GLY A 12 12.20 3.24 -4.24
N LYS A 13 12.83 3.37 -3.07
CA LYS A 13 12.15 3.30 -1.77
C LYS A 13 11.68 4.67 -1.30
N CYS A 14 10.55 4.72 -0.63
CA CYS A 14 10.06 5.92 0.03
C CYS A 14 9.52 5.65 1.43
N THR A 15 9.19 6.74 2.14
CA THR A 15 8.56 6.69 3.46
C THR A 15 7.27 7.50 3.42
N PRO A 16 6.11 6.84 3.30
CA PRO A 16 4.81 7.50 3.38
C PRO A 16 4.58 8.14 4.75
N ASN A 17 3.97 9.33 4.75
CA ASN A 17 3.65 10.08 5.95
C ASN A 17 2.14 10.34 6.02
N VAL A 18 1.46 9.75 7.01
CA VAL A 18 0.03 9.94 7.23
C VAL A 18 -0.16 11.13 8.19
N LEU A 19 -0.66 12.25 7.67
CA LEU A 19 -0.85 13.47 8.43
C LEU A 19 -2.25 13.56 9.06
N PRO A 20 -2.41 14.15 10.27
CA PRO A 20 -3.70 14.32 10.91
C PRO A 20 -4.46 15.55 10.36
N CYS A 21 -4.34 15.79 9.05
CA CYS A 21 -4.98 16.90 8.37
C CYS A 21 -5.13 16.62 6.87
N ARG A 22 -6.13 17.26 6.25
CA ARG A 22 -6.32 17.20 4.80
C ARG A 22 -5.54 18.30 4.10
N ILE A 23 -4.74 17.93 3.10
CA ILE A 23 -4.10 18.86 2.17
C ILE A 23 -4.90 18.83 0.86
N ASN A 24 -5.37 19.98 0.40
CA ASN A 24 -6.21 20.05 -0.81
C ASN A 24 -5.40 19.93 -2.11
N PHE A 25 -4.11 20.27 -2.05
CA PHE A 25 -3.23 20.17 -3.20
C PHE A 25 -2.70 18.73 -3.34
N SER A 26 -2.89 18.14 -4.51
CA SER A 26 -2.35 16.85 -4.91
C SER A 26 -1.33 17.05 -6.02
N GLY A 27 -0.05 16.78 -5.74
CA GLY A 27 1.02 16.92 -6.72
C GLY A 27 2.40 16.96 -6.07
N PRO A 28 3.47 16.96 -6.88
CA PRO A 28 4.83 17.07 -6.38
C PRO A 28 5.02 18.43 -5.70
N VAL A 29 5.71 18.41 -4.56
CA VAL A 29 6.07 19.62 -3.82
C VAL A 29 7.55 19.54 -3.45
N GLY A 30 8.28 20.63 -3.68
CA GLY A 30 9.68 20.76 -3.28
C GLY A 30 9.80 20.88 -1.76
N VAL A 31 9.74 19.75 -1.06
CA VAL A 31 9.82 19.72 0.41
C VAL A 31 11.25 20.03 0.84
N SER A 32 11.48 21.25 1.33
CA SER A 32 12.77 21.60 1.95
C SER A 32 12.77 21.23 3.44
N LYS A 33 13.98 21.07 4.01
CA LYS A 33 14.18 20.85 5.45
C LYS A 33 13.56 21.94 6.33
N ARG A 34 13.23 23.13 5.79
CA ARG A 34 12.52 24.17 6.54
C ARG A 34 11.03 23.86 6.74
N HIS A 35 10.42 23.14 5.80
CA HIS A 35 8.97 22.87 5.80
C HIS A 35 8.63 21.50 6.37
N TRP A 36 9.53 20.53 6.21
CA TRP A 36 9.37 19.18 6.74
C TRP A 36 10.73 18.64 7.17
N HIS A 37 10.90 18.47 8.47
CA HIS A 37 12.10 17.89 9.05
C HIS A 37 11.74 17.08 10.29
N PRO A 38 11.29 15.83 10.10
CA PRO A 38 11.16 14.86 11.17
C PRO A 38 12.50 14.69 11.91
N VAL A 39 12.47 14.89 13.23
CA VAL A 39 13.60 14.61 14.11
C VAL A 39 13.25 13.37 14.92
N GLU A 40 14.05 12.32 14.77
CA GLU A 40 13.92 11.10 15.56
C GLU A 40 14.38 11.34 16.99
N ARG A 41 13.64 10.78 17.94
CA ARG A 41 13.95 10.79 19.36
C ARG A 41 14.49 9.44 19.81
N SER A 42 15.02 9.43 21.02
CA SER A 42 15.60 8.25 21.67
C SER A 42 14.61 7.09 21.88
N ASP A 43 13.31 7.37 21.83
CA ASP A 43 12.22 6.40 21.98
C ASP A 43 11.79 5.77 20.63
N GLY A 44 12.46 6.10 19.52
CA GLY A 44 12.09 5.66 18.17
C GLY A 44 10.89 6.44 17.57
N ASN A 45 10.32 7.38 18.32
CA ASN A 45 9.28 8.27 17.81
C ASN A 45 9.90 9.49 17.11
N SER A 46 9.16 10.08 16.19
CA SER A 46 9.58 11.27 15.46
C SER A 46 8.79 12.49 15.91
N VAL A 47 9.39 13.68 15.84
CA VAL A 47 8.64 14.94 15.96
C VAL A 47 8.96 15.89 14.83
N VAL A 48 7.91 16.56 14.36
CA VAL A 48 7.99 17.57 13.31
C VAL A 48 7.03 18.72 13.63
N TYR A 49 7.34 19.90 13.11
CA TYR A 49 6.43 21.03 13.12
C TYR A 49 5.90 21.24 11.71
N PHE A 50 4.59 21.08 11.53
CA PHE A 50 3.93 21.30 10.26
C PHE A 50 2.95 22.46 10.39
N ARG A 51 3.12 23.52 9.59
CA ARG A 51 2.29 24.74 9.65
C ARG A 51 2.18 25.35 11.07
N GLY A 52 3.26 25.26 11.84
CA GLY A 52 3.32 25.75 13.23
C GLY A 52 2.67 24.82 14.26
N LYS A 53 2.15 23.66 13.87
CA LYS A 53 1.59 22.65 14.77
C LYS A 53 2.60 21.54 15.03
N LYS A 54 2.74 21.14 16.30
CA LYS A 54 3.64 20.07 16.72
C LYS A 54 2.97 18.72 16.47
N LEU A 55 3.63 17.88 15.69
CA LEU A 55 3.17 16.52 15.40
C LEU A 55 4.11 15.50 16.02
N TYR A 56 3.53 14.45 16.58
CA TYR A 56 4.26 13.28 17.07
C TYR A 56 4.02 12.11 16.12
N GLY A 57 5.09 11.61 15.55
CA GLY A 57 5.11 10.55 14.55
C GLY A 57 5.47 9.23 15.19
N LYS A 58 4.68 8.20 14.89
CA LYS A 58 4.97 6.82 15.22
C LYS A 58 5.27 6.06 13.92
N ARG A 59 6.45 5.43 13.87
CA ARG A 59 6.86 4.60 12.74
C ARG A 59 6.29 3.19 12.91
N ILE A 60 5.77 2.64 11.82
CA ILE A 60 5.17 1.30 11.77
C ILE A 60 5.78 0.58 10.59
N ASN A 61 6.30 -0.62 10.84
CA ASN A 61 6.84 -1.46 9.79
C ASN A 61 5.71 -2.29 9.17
N ILE A 62 5.81 -2.51 7.86
CA ILE A 62 4.91 -3.43 7.17
C ILE A 62 5.16 -4.87 7.68
N PRO A 63 4.10 -5.67 7.93
CA PRO A 63 4.26 -7.03 8.44
C PRO A 63 5.14 -7.91 7.54
N LYS A 64 5.77 -8.92 8.13
CA LYS A 64 6.62 -9.88 7.40
C LYS A 64 5.81 -10.54 6.27
N ASN A 65 6.44 -10.73 5.12
CA ASN A 65 5.86 -11.27 3.88
C ASN A 65 4.88 -10.32 3.16
N TYR A 66 4.75 -9.07 3.62
CA TYR A 66 4.04 -8.01 2.90
C TYR A 66 5.01 -6.94 2.41
N ARG A 67 4.60 -6.23 1.36
CA ARG A 67 5.34 -5.11 0.77
C ARG A 67 4.40 -3.93 0.60
N GLY A 68 4.86 -2.74 0.95
CA GLY A 68 4.21 -1.50 0.58
C GLY A 68 4.55 -1.07 -0.84
N VAL A 69 3.56 -0.70 -1.64
CA VAL A 69 3.74 -0.16 -2.99
C VAL A 69 2.93 1.12 -3.17
N VAL A 70 3.49 2.09 -3.87
CA VAL A 70 2.77 3.28 -4.36
C VAL A 70 2.39 3.02 -5.81
N LEU A 71 1.09 3.11 -6.11
CA LEU A 71 0.53 2.85 -7.43
C LEU A 71 0.04 4.15 -8.06
N SER A 72 0.34 4.35 -9.34
CA SER A 72 -0.26 5.39 -10.16
C SER A 72 -1.13 4.75 -11.24
N LYS A 73 -2.30 5.35 -11.49
CA LYS A 73 -3.10 4.96 -12.65
C LYS A 73 -2.37 5.44 -13.92
N SER A 74 -2.20 4.55 -14.89
CA SER A 74 -1.74 4.93 -16.22
C SER A 74 -2.95 5.37 -17.05
N ASP A 75 -2.89 6.58 -17.62
CA ASP A 75 -3.92 7.10 -18.54
C ASP A 75 -3.85 6.47 -19.94
N GLN A 76 -2.97 5.48 -20.15
CA GLN A 76 -2.96 4.69 -21.37
C GLN A 76 -4.08 3.63 -21.34
N ASP A 77 -5.28 4.01 -21.76
CA ASP A 77 -6.24 3.07 -22.35
C ASP A 77 -5.67 2.67 -23.72
N LEU A 78 -4.94 1.56 -23.77
CA LEU A 78 -4.59 0.94 -25.04
C LEU A 78 -5.78 0.08 -25.47
N PRO A 79 -6.47 0.38 -26.59
CA PRO A 79 -7.40 -0.57 -27.15
C PRO A 79 -6.61 -1.81 -27.56
N GLU A 80 -7.06 -2.99 -27.12
CA GLU A 80 -6.55 -4.26 -27.62
C GLU A 80 -6.72 -4.24 -29.14
N LYS A 81 -5.63 -4.09 -29.90
CA LYS A 81 -5.60 -4.42 -31.32
C LYS A 81 -5.74 -5.94 -31.43
N MET A 82 -6.95 -6.45 -31.32
CA MET A 82 -7.28 -7.74 -31.88
C MET A 82 -7.22 -7.62 -33.42
N PRO A 83 -6.63 -8.58 -34.14
CA PRO A 83 -6.73 -8.62 -35.59
C PRO A 83 -8.20 -8.75 -35.99
N PRO A 84 -8.65 -8.12 -37.09
CA PRO A 84 -10.04 -8.14 -37.48
C PRO A 84 -10.47 -9.56 -37.84
N ILE A 85 -11.29 -10.18 -36.98
CA ILE A 85 -12.06 -11.37 -37.35
C ILE A 85 -13.36 -10.85 -37.94
N GLU A 86 -13.59 -11.18 -39.20
CA GLU A 86 -14.75 -10.76 -39.96
C GLU A 86 -16.06 -11.27 -39.33
N LYS A 87 -16.90 -10.30 -38.93
CA LYS A 87 -18.38 -10.33 -38.84
C LYS A 87 -19.05 -11.58 -38.26
N ILE A 88 -19.52 -11.47 -37.01
CA ILE A 88 -20.89 -11.85 -36.64
C ILE A 88 -21.45 -10.75 -35.74
N GLU A 89 -22.53 -10.09 -36.19
CA GLU A 89 -23.33 -9.15 -35.42
C GLU A 89 -24.15 -9.92 -34.38
N GLU A 90 -23.95 -9.66 -33.08
CA GLU A 90 -24.98 -9.69 -32.03
C GLU A 90 -24.38 -9.28 -30.66
N GLU A 91 -24.93 -8.20 -30.10
CA GLU A 91 -25.10 -7.88 -28.68
C GLU A 91 -23.98 -8.20 -27.66
N ALA A 92 -23.11 -7.21 -27.40
CA ALA A 92 -22.77 -6.69 -26.06
C ALA A 92 -21.50 -5.84 -26.19
N ASP A 93 -21.66 -4.52 -26.16
CA ASP A 93 -20.58 -3.54 -26.20
C ASP A 93 -19.83 -3.50 -24.85
N HIS A 94 -19.25 -4.63 -24.44
CA HIS A 94 -18.29 -4.71 -23.34
C HIS A 94 -16.89 -4.74 -23.95
N SER A 95 -16.44 -3.61 -24.49
CA SER A 95 -15.00 -3.38 -24.63
C SER A 95 -14.42 -3.47 -23.22
N MET A 96 -13.80 -4.60 -22.89
CA MET A 96 -13.14 -4.83 -21.60
C MET A 96 -11.89 -3.95 -21.58
N SER A 97 -12.05 -2.66 -21.24
CA SER A 97 -10.92 -1.75 -21.02
C SER A 97 -9.98 -2.39 -19.99
N THR A 98 -8.78 -2.71 -20.47
CA THR A 98 -7.70 -3.25 -19.66
C THR A 98 -6.93 -2.07 -19.09
N GLN A 99 -7.14 -1.77 -17.81
CA GLN A 99 -6.49 -0.67 -17.12
C GLN A 99 -5.24 -1.17 -16.39
N TYR A 100 -4.13 -0.44 -16.51
CA TYR A 100 -2.88 -0.76 -15.84
C TYR A 100 -2.62 0.18 -14.66
N LEU A 101 -2.22 -0.40 -13.53
CA LEU A 101 -1.64 0.29 -12.38
C LEU A 101 -0.13 0.13 -12.41
N GLU A 102 0.58 1.25 -12.35
CA GLU A 102 2.03 1.28 -12.36
C GLU A 102 2.58 1.44 -10.94
N GLU A 103 3.43 0.50 -10.54
CA GLU A 103 4.20 0.59 -9.31
C GLU A 103 5.33 1.60 -9.49
N THR A 104 5.20 2.76 -8.85
CA THR A 104 6.15 3.87 -8.94
C THR A 104 7.23 3.79 -7.88
N GLN A 105 6.88 3.38 -6.65
CA GLN A 105 7.78 3.32 -5.50
C GLN A 105 7.39 2.15 -4.57
N GLU A 106 8.35 1.67 -3.79
CA GLU A 106 8.15 0.68 -2.73
C GLU A 106 8.41 1.29 -1.35
N PHE A 107 7.79 0.77 -0.29
CA PHE A 107 8.08 1.19 1.09
C PHE A 107 7.97 0.02 2.08
N GLU A 108 8.77 0.10 3.15
CA GLU A 108 8.84 -0.92 4.20
C GLU A 108 8.23 -0.44 5.52
N ASP A 109 8.07 0.88 5.67
CA ASP A 109 7.54 1.53 6.85
C ASP A 109 6.64 2.71 6.48
N ILE A 110 5.71 3.02 7.37
CA ILE A 110 4.83 4.20 7.31
C ILE A 110 5.00 4.97 8.61
N VAL A 111 4.98 6.30 8.53
CA VAL A 111 4.93 7.16 9.72
C VAL A 111 3.53 7.76 9.88
N VAL A 112 2.87 7.42 10.98
CA VAL A 112 1.55 7.98 11.34
C VAL A 112 1.77 9.13 12.31
N TRP A 113 1.22 10.30 11.99
CA TRP A 113 1.40 11.52 12.75
C TRP A 113 0.15 11.90 13.53
N GLY A 114 0.29 12.14 14.83
CA GLY A 114 -0.74 12.65 15.73
C GLY A 114 -0.50 14.12 16.11
N HIS A 115 -1.57 14.88 16.32
CA HIS A 115 -1.48 16.27 16.75
C HIS A 115 -1.24 16.35 18.27
N GLU A 116 -0.09 16.87 18.67
CA GLU A 116 0.37 17.02 20.08
C GLU A 116 0.43 15.75 20.94
N THR A 117 -0.16 14.65 20.49
CA THR A 117 -0.16 13.34 21.14
C THR A 117 0.37 12.28 20.18
N LEU A 118 0.99 11.24 20.74
CA LEU A 118 1.38 10.07 19.97
C LEU A 118 0.13 9.27 19.57
N PRO A 119 0.03 8.81 18.31
CA PRO A 119 -1.01 7.88 17.91
C PRO A 119 -0.99 6.62 18.78
N HIS A 120 -2.12 6.30 19.41
CA HIS A 120 -2.25 5.12 20.26
C HIS A 120 -2.53 3.88 19.41
N GLU A 121 -1.82 2.77 19.71
CA GLU A 121 -1.91 1.51 18.96
C GLU A 121 -3.32 0.91 18.93
N SER A 122 -4.07 1.03 20.02
CA SER A 122 -5.38 0.41 20.19
C SER A 122 -6.55 1.26 19.65
N SER A 123 -6.33 2.52 19.28
CA SER A 123 -7.40 3.41 18.82
C SER A 123 -7.16 3.98 17.43
N ASP A 124 -5.90 4.12 17.00
CA ASP A 124 -5.59 4.69 15.69
C ASP A 124 -5.91 3.67 14.57
N PRO A 125 -6.69 4.08 13.55
CA PRO A 125 -7.16 3.16 12.51
C PRO A 125 -6.03 2.63 11.62
N TYR A 126 -4.95 3.39 11.42
CA TYR A 126 -3.84 2.96 10.57
C TYR A 126 -2.95 1.97 11.31
N LEU A 127 -2.66 2.23 12.59
CA LEU A 127 -1.94 1.30 13.46
C LEU A 127 -2.65 -0.05 13.56
N ARG A 128 -3.94 -0.04 13.85
CA ARG A 128 -4.75 -1.26 13.92
C ARG A 128 -4.90 -1.96 12.57
N GLY A 129 -5.08 -1.19 11.50
CA GLY A 129 -5.21 -1.74 10.15
C GLY A 129 -3.96 -2.52 9.72
N ILE A 130 -2.78 -1.99 10.02
CA ILE A 130 -1.52 -2.63 9.62
C ILE A 130 -1.17 -3.80 10.54
N ASN A 131 -1.29 -3.63 11.87
CA ASN A 131 -0.86 -4.64 12.83
C ASN A 131 -1.90 -5.76 13.02
N ASP A 132 -3.16 -5.37 13.25
CA ASP A 132 -4.20 -6.31 13.69
C ASP A 132 -4.93 -6.90 12.49
N TRP A 133 -5.40 -6.03 11.57
CA TRP A 133 -6.27 -6.46 10.49
C TRP A 133 -5.56 -7.35 9.48
N ILE A 134 -4.32 -7.03 9.08
CA ILE A 134 -3.54 -7.89 8.16
C ILE A 134 -3.34 -9.28 8.78
N SER A 135 -2.98 -9.34 10.05
CA SER A 135 -2.78 -10.60 10.78
C SER A 135 -4.07 -11.41 10.91
N LEU A 136 -5.19 -10.75 11.21
CA LEU A 136 -6.50 -11.38 11.31
C LEU A 136 -6.99 -11.90 9.94
N ALA A 137 -6.86 -11.09 8.90
CA ALA A 137 -7.24 -11.48 7.54
C ALA A 137 -6.43 -12.69 7.06
N LYS A 138 -5.12 -12.74 7.39
CA LYS A 138 -4.31 -13.93 7.15
C LYS A 138 -4.95 -15.16 7.79
N LEU A 139 -5.26 -15.11 9.09
CA LEU A 139 -5.81 -16.25 9.83
C LEU A 139 -7.17 -16.73 9.30
N ILE A 140 -8.06 -15.81 8.91
CA ILE A 140 -9.39 -16.15 8.39
C ILE A 140 -9.31 -16.86 7.04
N HIS A 141 -8.34 -16.46 6.20
CA HIS A 141 -8.19 -16.97 4.84
C HIS A 141 -7.06 -18.00 4.70
N GLU A 142 -6.42 -18.38 5.80
CA GLU A 142 -5.43 -19.46 5.83
C GLU A 142 -6.18 -20.78 5.74
N HIS A 143 -6.07 -21.44 4.59
CA HIS A 143 -6.58 -22.79 4.42
C HIS A 143 -5.62 -23.79 5.09
N GLU A 144 -6.16 -24.77 5.80
CA GLU A 144 -5.39 -25.92 6.25
C GLU A 144 -4.85 -26.65 5.01
N SER A 145 -3.53 -26.69 4.85
CA SER A 145 -2.89 -27.58 3.90
C SER A 145 -3.07 -29.01 4.40
N GLU A 146 -3.87 -29.81 3.69
CA GLU A 146 -3.95 -31.26 3.89
C GLU A 146 -2.63 -31.94 3.44
N ASP A 147 -1.54 -31.70 4.17
CA ASP A 147 -0.29 -32.44 4.04
C ASP A 147 -0.06 -33.28 5.30
N HIS A 148 -0.96 -34.23 5.55
CA HIS A 148 -0.71 -35.38 6.42
C HIS A 148 -1.50 -36.62 5.93
N VAL A 149 -1.07 -37.18 4.79
CA VAL A 149 -1.25 -38.61 4.51
C VAL A 149 0.09 -39.21 4.10
N SER A 150 0.83 -39.70 5.09
CA SER A 150 1.67 -40.90 4.98
C SER A 150 1.25 -41.75 6.18
N GLY A 151 0.43 -42.78 6.00
CA GLY A 151 0.78 -43.97 5.24
C GLY A 151 1.56 -44.90 6.15
N ASN A 152 0.87 -45.53 7.12
CA ASN A 152 1.36 -46.70 7.85
C ASN A 152 0.18 -47.65 8.08
N GLU A 153 -0.24 -48.34 7.02
CA GLU A 153 -0.73 -49.70 7.15
C GLU A 153 0.50 -50.60 7.21
N GLU A 154 0.91 -50.98 8.42
CA GLU A 154 1.83 -52.09 8.61
C GLU A 154 1.10 -53.18 9.41
N THR A 155 1.18 -54.36 8.82
CA THR A 155 0.39 -55.57 9.01
C THR A 155 0.61 -56.18 10.40
N ARG A 156 -0.47 -56.63 11.07
CA ARG A 156 -0.40 -57.84 11.90
C ARG A 156 -1.76 -58.51 12.10
#